data_AF-A0A950VLE2-F1
#
_entry.id   AF-A0A950VLE2-F1
#
_cell.length_a   1.000
_cell.length_b   1.000
_cell.length_c   1.000
_cell.angle_alpha   90.00
_cell.angle_beta   90.00
_cell.angle_gamma   90.00
#
_symmetry.space_group_name_H-M   'P 1'
#
loop_
_entity.id
_entity.type
_entity.pdbx_description
1 polymer ?
#
loop_
_entity_poly.entity_id
_entity_poly.type
_entity_poly.pdbx_seq_one_letter_code
_entity_poly.pdbx_strand_id
1 'polypeptide(L)'
;MALTCQHVVRMTSERGAHLLEHLRDASSAQIEVVEWIPSERWLEVATPGEWSPGKDAEHVAEGNALHQWVVRSSVRQEPGKRPVLERACLTARLAQPEVIELLRRRAQESSSLLEPLTDEQLALPCRTRTLGEFIERVLIGHYWTHQAAIERKLRRANQGPVPQGRAARAVARSPTSAQTEARE
;
A
#
# COMPACT_ATOMS: atom_id res chain seq x y z
N MET A 1 44.05 4.68 -33.01
CA MET A 1 43.65 5.48 -31.83
C MET A 1 42.73 4.63 -30.97
N ALA A 2 43.25 4.09 -29.86
CA ALA A 2 42.49 3.23 -28.96
C ALA A 2 41.66 4.12 -28.02
N LEU A 3 40.33 4.04 -28.12
CA LEU A 3 39.41 4.63 -27.16
C LEU A 3 39.46 3.77 -25.91
N THR A 4 40.21 4.23 -24.90
CA THR A 4 40.20 3.66 -23.56
C THR A 4 38.78 3.80 -23.01
N CYS A 5 38.09 2.66 -22.91
CA CYS A 5 36.81 2.53 -22.24
C CYS A 5 37.06 2.86 -20.76
N GLN A 6 36.86 4.12 -20.37
CA GLN A 6 36.93 4.53 -18.97
C GLN A 6 35.82 3.78 -18.24
N HIS A 7 36.24 2.77 -17.47
CA HIS A 7 35.42 2.09 -16.49
C HIS A 7 35.13 3.12 -15.39
N VAL A 8 34.08 3.92 -15.58
CA VAL A 8 33.58 4.81 -14.53
C VAL A 8 33.04 3.88 -13.45
N VAL A 9 33.86 3.66 -12.41
CA VAL A 9 33.43 3.00 -11.18
C VAL A 9 32.26 3.84 -10.66
N ARG A 10 31.03 3.34 -10.85
CA ARG A 10 29.83 3.97 -10.31
C ARG A 10 29.90 3.80 -8.81
N MET A 11 30.26 4.86 -8.10
CA MET A 11 30.06 4.89 -6.67
C MET A 11 28.56 4.95 -6.41
N THR A 12 28.05 3.93 -5.71
CA THR A 12 26.68 3.93 -5.21
C THR A 12 26.50 5.16 -4.33
N SER A 13 25.44 5.94 -4.60
CA SER A 13 25.10 7.10 -3.78
C SER A 13 24.74 6.67 -2.35
N GLU A 14 25.19 7.41 -1.35
CA GLU A 14 24.79 7.22 0.06
C GLU A 14 23.26 7.33 0.21
N ARG A 15 22.66 8.30 -0.48
CA ARG A 15 21.20 8.46 -0.53
C ARG A 15 20.52 7.27 -1.19
N GLY A 16 21.09 6.74 -2.26
CA GLY A 16 20.61 5.52 -2.93
C GLY A 16 20.67 4.30 -2.00
N ALA A 17 21.78 4.12 -1.28
CA ALA A 17 21.95 3.03 -0.33
C ALA A 17 20.92 3.09 0.81
N HIS A 18 20.69 4.28 1.37
CA HIS A 18 19.69 4.50 2.41
C HIS A 18 18.26 4.21 1.92
N LEU A 19 17.89 4.64 0.70
CA LEU A 19 16.59 4.30 0.11
C LEU A 19 16.43 2.79 -0.10
N LEU A 20 17.51 2.10 -0.49
CA LEU A 20 17.50 0.65 -0.69
C LEU A 20 17.33 -0.11 0.64
N GLU A 21 17.99 0.33 1.70
CA GLU A 21 17.80 -0.21 3.06
C GLU A 21 16.35 -0.03 3.53
N HIS A 22 15.83 1.20 3.44
CA HIS A 22 14.44 1.50 3.79
C HIS A 22 13.42 0.69 2.98
N LEU A 23 13.68 0.45 1.69
CA LEU A 23 12.83 -0.40 0.87
C LEU A 23 12.84 -1.85 1.38
N ARG A 24 14.01 -2.39 1.72
CA ARG A 24 14.16 -3.75 2.23
C ARG A 24 13.38 -3.92 3.53
N ASP A 25 13.55 -2.99 4.48
CA ASP A 25 12.82 -3.00 5.75
C ASP A 25 11.31 -2.96 5.53
N ALA A 26 10.83 -2.03 4.69
CA ALA A 26 9.40 -1.89 4.40
C ALA A 26 8.81 -3.12 3.74
N SER A 27 9.53 -3.71 2.78
CA SER A 27 9.07 -4.90 2.08
C SER A 27 9.06 -6.14 2.98
N SER A 28 10.08 -6.32 3.83
CA SER A 28 10.16 -7.43 4.79
C SER A 28 9.05 -7.35 5.82
N ALA A 29 8.85 -6.17 6.45
CA ALA A 29 7.78 -5.98 7.43
C ALA A 29 6.38 -6.19 6.82
N GLN A 30 6.15 -5.76 5.58
CA GLN A 30 4.91 -6.07 4.87
C GLN A 30 4.74 -7.58 4.66
N ILE A 31 5.77 -8.28 4.20
CA ILE A 31 5.71 -9.72 3.94
C ILE A 31 5.42 -10.48 5.24
N GLU A 32 6.11 -10.14 6.34
CA GLU A 32 5.86 -10.71 7.65
C GLU A 32 4.40 -10.53 8.08
N VAL A 33 3.86 -9.30 8.00
CA VAL A 33 2.46 -9.06 8.36
C VAL A 33 1.51 -9.89 7.50
N VAL A 34 1.80 -10.07 6.21
CA VAL A 34 0.99 -10.89 5.30
C VAL A 34 1.06 -12.37 5.66
N GLU A 35 2.23 -12.89 6.02
CA GLU A 35 2.43 -14.27 6.49
C GLU A 35 1.62 -14.57 7.77
N TRP A 36 1.48 -13.59 8.65
CA TRP A 36 0.74 -13.72 9.91
C TRP A 36 -0.77 -13.56 9.79
N ILE A 37 -1.32 -13.26 8.61
CA ILE A 37 -2.78 -13.19 8.42
C ILE A 37 -3.37 -14.61 8.61
N PRO A 38 -4.31 -14.82 9.55
CA PRO A 38 -4.99 -16.11 9.69
C PRO A 38 -5.79 -16.44 8.42
N SER A 39 -5.82 -17.71 8.04
CA SER A 39 -6.43 -18.13 6.76
C SER A 39 -7.93 -17.80 6.69
N GLU A 40 -8.64 -17.87 7.81
CA GLU A 40 -10.05 -17.50 7.94
C GLU A 40 -10.29 -15.99 7.76
N ARG A 41 -9.27 -15.15 7.95
CA ARG A 41 -9.34 -13.69 7.81
C ARG A 41 -8.93 -13.20 6.43
N TRP A 42 -8.32 -14.06 5.60
CA TRP A 42 -7.75 -13.68 4.30
C TRP A 42 -8.76 -12.94 3.39
N LEU A 43 -9.97 -13.49 3.28
CA LEU A 43 -11.05 -12.98 2.43
C LEU A 43 -12.10 -12.18 3.21
N GLU A 44 -11.93 -11.98 4.52
CA GLU A 44 -12.95 -11.34 5.33
C GLU A 44 -13.02 -9.82 5.07
N VAL A 45 -14.22 -9.34 4.75
CA VAL A 45 -14.52 -7.92 4.61
C VAL A 45 -15.21 -7.44 5.90
N ALA A 46 -14.45 -6.78 6.76
CA ALA A 46 -14.93 -6.34 8.08
C ALA A 46 -15.96 -5.20 8.03
N THR A 47 -15.96 -4.38 6.97
CA THR A 47 -16.87 -3.23 6.82
C THR A 47 -17.24 -3.07 5.34
N PRO A 48 -18.51 -2.76 5.00
CA PRO A 48 -18.92 -2.54 3.62
C PRO A 48 -18.05 -1.50 2.91
N GLY A 49 -17.55 -1.85 1.72
CA GLY A 49 -16.69 -0.99 0.92
C GLY A 49 -15.22 -0.97 1.32
N GLU A 50 -14.83 -1.61 2.43
CA GLU A 50 -13.42 -1.87 2.72
C GLU A 50 -12.93 -3.12 1.99
N TRP A 51 -11.64 -3.13 1.64
CA TRP A 51 -10.97 -4.33 1.14
C TRP A 51 -10.74 -5.36 2.26
N SER A 52 -10.64 -6.65 1.92
CA SER A 52 -10.14 -7.67 2.85
C SER A 52 -8.63 -7.48 3.09
N PRO A 53 -8.07 -8.03 4.18
CA PRO A 53 -6.62 -8.04 4.41
C PRO A 53 -5.84 -8.62 3.22
N GLY A 54 -6.34 -9.72 2.64
CA GLY A 54 -5.74 -10.30 1.45
C GLY A 54 -5.76 -9.38 0.24
N LYS A 55 -6.85 -8.61 0.03
CA LYS A 55 -6.90 -7.68 -1.11
C LYS A 55 -5.95 -6.51 -0.94
N ASP A 56 -5.77 -5.99 0.28
CA ASP A 56 -4.72 -5.01 0.54
C ASP A 56 -3.34 -5.59 0.19
N ALA A 57 -3.04 -6.82 0.63
CA ALA A 57 -1.76 -7.47 0.34
C ALA A 57 -1.52 -7.66 -1.17
N GLU A 58 -2.52 -8.15 -1.90
CA GLU A 58 -2.48 -8.27 -3.37
C GLU A 58 -2.29 -6.90 -4.03
N HIS A 59 -3.00 -5.87 -3.54
CA HIS A 59 -2.88 -4.50 -4.05
C HIS A 59 -1.48 -3.93 -3.85
N VAL A 60 -0.79 -4.25 -2.75
CA VAL A 60 0.61 -3.82 -2.56
C VAL A 60 1.49 -4.37 -3.68
N ALA A 61 1.32 -5.63 -4.08
CA ALA A 61 2.10 -6.20 -5.17
C ALA A 61 1.78 -5.56 -6.53
N GLU A 62 0.50 -5.33 -6.84
CA GLU A 62 0.06 -4.64 -8.06
C GLU A 62 0.57 -3.19 -8.09
N GLY A 63 0.45 -2.50 -6.97
CA GLY A 63 0.93 -1.15 -6.75
C GLY A 63 2.42 -1.07 -7.01
N ASN A 64 3.22 -1.93 -6.36
CA ASN A 64 4.66 -1.97 -6.58
C ASN A 64 5.05 -2.12 -8.06
N ALA A 65 4.39 -3.01 -8.80
CA ALA A 65 4.64 -3.15 -10.24
C ALA A 65 4.42 -1.83 -11.00
N LEU A 66 3.33 -1.11 -10.71
CA LEU A 66 3.07 0.20 -11.30
C LEU A 66 4.14 1.24 -10.88
N HIS A 67 4.61 1.20 -9.65
CA HIS A 67 5.59 2.17 -9.15
C HIS A 67 6.98 1.92 -9.75
N GLN A 68 7.37 0.66 -9.91
CA GLN A 68 8.57 0.26 -10.65
C GLN A 68 8.52 0.75 -12.11
N TRP A 69 7.37 0.62 -12.78
CA TRP A 69 7.16 1.15 -14.13
C TRP A 69 7.41 2.67 -14.20
N VAL A 70 6.98 3.42 -13.18
CA VAL A 70 7.24 4.87 -13.08
C VAL A 70 8.72 5.16 -12.88
N VAL A 71 9.39 4.45 -11.97
CA VAL A 71 10.83 4.64 -11.72
C VAL A 71 11.63 4.39 -12.99
N ARG A 72 11.37 3.29 -13.72
CA ARG A 72 12.01 2.99 -15.02
C ARG A 72 11.78 4.11 -16.03
N SER A 73 10.55 4.59 -16.13
CA SER A 73 10.19 5.69 -17.03
C SER A 73 10.98 6.97 -16.72
N SER A 74 11.14 7.32 -15.43
CA SER A 74 11.87 8.51 -15.00
C SER A 74 13.36 8.46 -15.32
N VAL A 75 13.98 7.26 -15.27
CA VAL A 75 15.40 7.08 -15.62
C VAL A 75 15.62 6.74 -17.10
N ARG A 76 14.60 6.90 -17.95
CA ARG A 76 14.64 6.60 -19.39
C ARG A 76 15.03 5.15 -19.73
N GLN A 77 14.77 4.21 -18.82
CA GLN A 77 14.80 2.79 -19.13
C GLN A 77 13.48 2.39 -19.80
N GLU A 78 13.52 1.38 -20.67
CA GLU A 78 12.30 0.84 -21.29
C GLU A 78 11.43 0.16 -20.22
N PRO A 79 10.26 0.72 -19.88
CA PRO A 79 9.48 0.24 -18.74
C PRO A 79 8.52 -0.91 -19.10
N GLY A 80 8.40 -1.23 -20.40
CA GLY A 80 7.41 -2.17 -20.92
C GLY A 80 5.97 -1.66 -20.79
N LYS A 81 5.01 -2.60 -20.80
CA LYS A 81 3.59 -2.29 -20.67
C LYS A 81 3.27 -1.81 -19.25
N ARG A 82 2.51 -0.73 -19.14
CA ARG A 82 2.02 -0.21 -17.85
C ARG A 82 1.14 -1.26 -17.15
N PRO A 83 1.45 -1.63 -15.89
CA PRO A 83 0.61 -2.55 -15.11
C PRO A 83 -0.80 -2.00 -14.86
N VAL A 84 -1.79 -2.89 -14.83
CA VAL A 84 -3.18 -2.58 -14.49
C VAL A 84 -3.39 -2.88 -13.00
N LEU A 85 -4.13 -2.01 -12.31
CA LEU A 85 -4.51 -2.20 -10.91
C LEU A 85 -5.97 -2.63 -10.83
N GLU A 86 -6.27 -3.67 -10.08
CA GLU A 86 -7.65 -4.07 -9.77
C GLU A 86 -8.09 -3.44 -8.46
N ARG A 87 -9.16 -2.65 -8.51
CA ARG A 87 -9.68 -1.90 -7.34
C ARG A 87 -11.15 -2.20 -7.05
N ALA A 88 -11.88 -2.79 -7.99
CA ALA A 88 -13.31 -3.05 -7.86
C ALA A 88 -13.59 -4.27 -7.00
N CYS A 89 -12.70 -5.28 -7.01
CA CYS A 89 -12.82 -6.42 -6.11
C CYS A 89 -12.45 -6.03 -4.68
N LEU A 90 -13.33 -6.36 -3.72
CA LEU A 90 -13.08 -6.13 -2.30
C LEU A 90 -12.26 -7.25 -1.65
N THR A 91 -12.15 -8.42 -2.27
CA THR A 91 -11.40 -9.58 -1.76
C THR A 91 -10.24 -9.93 -2.68
N ALA A 92 -9.24 -10.62 -2.12
CA ALA A 92 -8.13 -11.15 -2.90
C ALA A 92 -8.64 -12.16 -3.94
N ARG A 93 -7.95 -12.22 -5.08
CA ARG A 93 -8.12 -13.27 -6.09
C ARG A 93 -7.08 -14.37 -5.92
N LEU A 94 -5.90 -14.00 -5.44
CA LEU A 94 -4.80 -14.93 -5.17
C LEU A 94 -4.91 -15.53 -3.76
N ALA A 95 -4.39 -16.76 -3.61
CA ALA A 95 -4.16 -17.35 -2.30
C ALA A 95 -3.00 -16.64 -1.59
N GLN A 96 -3.01 -16.68 -0.25
CA GLN A 96 -1.98 -16.03 0.58
C GLN A 96 -0.54 -16.42 0.19
N PRO A 97 -0.19 -17.70 -0.03
CA PRO A 97 1.18 -18.07 -0.45
C PRO A 97 1.59 -17.46 -1.80
N GLU A 98 0.65 -17.32 -2.73
CA GLU A 98 0.90 -16.72 -4.04
C GLU A 98 1.16 -15.22 -3.93
N VAL A 99 0.42 -14.53 -3.05
CA VAL A 99 0.67 -13.11 -2.76
C VAL A 99 2.02 -12.90 -2.10
N ILE A 100 2.41 -13.75 -1.15
CA ILE A 100 3.73 -13.68 -0.48
C ILE A 100 4.86 -13.84 -1.51
N GLU A 101 4.78 -14.84 -2.38
CA GLU A 101 5.75 -15.04 -3.46
C GLU A 101 5.80 -13.84 -4.41
N LEU A 102 4.64 -13.31 -4.77
CA LEU A 102 4.56 -12.13 -5.62
C LEU A 102 5.20 -10.89 -4.94
N LEU A 103 4.96 -10.67 -3.64
CA LEU A 103 5.57 -9.59 -2.88
C LEU A 103 7.09 -9.72 -2.82
N ARG A 104 7.63 -10.92 -2.56
CA ARG A 104 9.08 -11.18 -2.57
C ARG A 104 9.70 -10.86 -3.93
N ARG A 105 9.04 -11.28 -5.02
CA ARG A 105 9.48 -10.93 -6.37
C ARG A 105 9.50 -9.42 -6.60
N ARG A 106 8.46 -8.71 -6.18
CA ARG A 106 8.40 -7.24 -6.32
C ARG A 106 9.44 -6.54 -5.46
N ALA A 107 9.70 -7.01 -4.25
CA ALA A 107 10.76 -6.48 -3.39
C ALA A 107 12.15 -6.63 -4.04
N GLN A 108 12.43 -7.80 -4.61
CA GLN A 108 13.68 -8.06 -5.32
C GLN A 108 13.82 -7.19 -6.58
N GLU A 109 12.77 -7.11 -7.41
CA GLU A 109 12.77 -6.28 -8.61
C GLU A 109 12.96 -4.79 -8.29
N SER A 110 12.31 -4.29 -7.22
CA SER A 110 12.51 -2.92 -6.76
C SER A 110 13.94 -2.72 -6.25
N SER A 111 14.49 -3.67 -5.49
CA SER A 111 15.87 -3.58 -5.00
C SER A 111 16.87 -3.50 -6.15
N SER A 112 16.76 -4.39 -7.14
CA SER A 112 17.62 -4.39 -8.34
C SER A 112 17.45 -3.14 -9.21
N LEU A 113 16.29 -2.47 -9.15
CA LEU A 113 16.05 -1.21 -9.85
C LEU A 113 16.71 -0.01 -9.14
N LEU A 114 16.74 -0.03 -7.80
CA LEU A 114 17.23 1.07 -6.98
C LEU A 114 18.75 1.03 -6.78
N GLU A 115 19.33 -0.17 -6.65
CA GLU A 115 20.76 -0.37 -6.38
C GLU A 115 21.72 0.40 -7.32
N PRO A 116 21.50 0.48 -8.65
CA PRO A 116 22.41 1.19 -9.54
C PRO A 116 22.15 2.69 -9.66
N LEU A 117 21.18 3.26 -8.92
CA LEU A 117 20.81 4.67 -9.07
C LEU A 117 21.87 5.60 -8.50
N THR A 118 22.28 6.59 -9.30
CA THR A 118 23.17 7.68 -8.87
C THR A 118 22.39 8.86 -8.29
N ASP A 119 23.07 9.79 -7.61
CA ASP A 119 22.44 11.01 -7.10
C ASP A 119 21.82 11.86 -8.20
N GLU A 120 22.47 11.96 -9.36
CA GLU A 120 21.93 12.68 -10.52
C GLU A 120 20.62 12.04 -11.01
N GLN A 121 20.54 10.70 -11.00
CA GLN A 121 19.32 9.99 -11.36
C GLN A 121 18.22 10.18 -10.31
N LEU A 122 18.57 10.15 -9.02
CA LEU A 122 17.63 10.42 -7.93
C LEU A 122 17.08 11.86 -7.96
N ALA A 123 17.85 12.81 -8.51
CA ALA A 123 17.43 14.20 -8.71
C ALA A 123 16.54 14.42 -9.95
N LEU A 124 16.39 13.42 -10.84
CA LEU A 124 15.56 13.56 -12.03
C LEU A 124 14.08 13.83 -11.68
N PRO A 125 13.35 14.59 -12.51
CA PRO A 125 11.91 14.78 -12.33
C PRO A 125 11.12 13.47 -12.42
N CYS A 126 10.19 13.28 -11.49
CA CYS A 126 9.24 12.17 -11.44
C CYS A 126 7.87 12.69 -11.02
N ARG A 127 6.98 12.92 -11.99
CA ARG A 127 5.67 13.57 -11.78
C ARG A 127 5.85 14.95 -11.15
N THR A 128 5.31 15.19 -9.95
CA THR A 128 5.35 16.47 -9.22
C THR A 128 6.50 16.57 -8.21
N ARG A 129 7.49 15.68 -8.28
CA ARG A 129 8.59 15.55 -7.30
C ARG A 129 9.86 15.02 -7.96
N THR A 130 10.94 14.90 -7.20
CA THR A 130 12.16 14.18 -7.65
C THR A 130 11.95 12.66 -7.61
N LEU A 131 12.78 11.91 -8.33
CA LEU A 131 12.73 10.46 -8.31
C LEU A 131 12.99 9.89 -6.90
N GLY A 132 13.97 10.43 -6.18
CA GLY A 132 14.25 10.02 -4.79
C GLY A 132 13.04 10.22 -3.86
N GLU A 133 12.35 11.36 -3.94
CA GLU A 133 11.13 11.59 -3.16
C GLU A 133 9.96 10.70 -3.60
N PHE A 134 9.88 10.35 -4.88
CA PHE A 134 8.88 9.40 -5.36
C PHE A 134 9.12 8.01 -4.79
N ILE A 135 10.37 7.54 -4.80
CA ILE A 135 10.76 6.25 -4.22
C ILE A 135 10.40 6.23 -2.73
N GLU A 136 10.85 7.23 -1.98
CA GLU A 136 10.62 7.28 -0.53
C GLU A 136 9.13 7.37 -0.17
N ARG A 137 8.43 8.37 -0.70
CA ARG A 137 7.05 8.65 -0.25
C ARG A 137 6.01 7.76 -0.89
N VAL A 138 6.27 7.26 -2.08
CA VAL A 138 5.28 6.49 -2.84
C VAL A 138 5.64 5.02 -2.88
N LEU A 139 6.82 4.64 -3.35
CA LEU A 139 7.17 3.21 -3.44
C LEU A 139 7.31 2.59 -2.04
N ILE A 140 8.15 3.17 -1.19
CA ILE A 140 8.39 2.68 0.18
C ILE A 140 7.17 3.00 1.06
N GLY A 141 6.66 4.23 1.00
CA GLY A 141 5.45 4.64 1.74
C GLY A 141 4.20 3.79 1.46
N HIS A 142 4.09 3.18 0.27
CA HIS A 142 2.98 2.29 -0.08
C HIS A 142 2.99 1.00 0.75
N TYR A 143 4.16 0.39 0.98
CA TYR A 143 4.29 -0.76 1.89
C TYR A 143 3.80 -0.40 3.29
N TRP A 144 4.36 0.66 3.89
CA TRP A 144 4.00 1.07 5.25
C TRP A 144 2.51 1.39 5.41
N THR A 145 1.94 2.09 4.42
CA THR A 145 0.51 2.47 4.46
C THR A 145 -0.39 1.25 4.49
N HIS A 146 -0.13 0.25 3.65
CA HIS A 146 -0.96 -0.96 3.58
C HIS A 146 -0.64 -1.93 4.71
N GLN A 147 0.60 -2.02 5.19
CA GLN A 147 0.93 -2.79 6.39
C GLN A 147 0.09 -2.30 7.57
N ALA A 148 0.12 -0.99 7.85
CA ALA A 148 -0.66 -0.40 8.94
C ALA A 148 -2.18 -0.59 8.75
N ALA A 149 -2.67 -0.62 7.51
CA ALA A 149 -4.06 -0.90 7.20
C ALA A 149 -4.44 -2.36 7.49
N ILE A 150 -3.61 -3.32 7.09
CA ILE A 150 -3.82 -4.76 7.36
C ILE A 150 -3.80 -5.02 8.86
N GLU A 151 -2.76 -4.55 9.56
CA GLU A 151 -2.66 -4.74 11.01
C GLU A 151 -3.86 -4.15 11.76
N ARG A 152 -4.36 -2.98 11.33
CA ARG A 152 -5.55 -2.37 11.91
C ARG A 152 -6.78 -3.26 11.75
N LYS A 153 -6.94 -3.92 10.59
CA LYS A 153 -8.04 -4.86 10.34
C LYS A 153 -7.93 -6.09 11.23
N LEU A 154 -6.72 -6.64 11.35
CA LEU A 154 -6.46 -7.80 12.23
C LEU A 154 -6.73 -7.47 13.70
N ARG A 155 -6.32 -6.29 14.18
CA ARG A 155 -6.60 -5.86 15.56
C ARG A 155 -8.10 -5.70 15.84
N ARG A 156 -8.87 -5.11 14.91
CA ARG A 156 -10.33 -4.97 15.06
C ARG A 156 -11.02 -6.32 15.15
N ALA A 157 -10.59 -7.28 14.33
CA ALA A 157 -11.14 -8.63 14.33
C ALA A 157 -10.95 -9.36 15.67
N ASN A 158 -9.86 -9.09 16.38
CA ASN A 158 -9.57 -9.68 17.69
C ASN A 158 -10.35 -9.03 18.85
N GLN A 159 -10.93 -7.85 18.66
CA GLN A 159 -11.69 -7.15 19.69
C GLN A 159 -13.16 -7.59 19.76
N GLY A 160 -13.57 -8.54 18.91
CA GLY A 160 -14.96 -8.99 18.78
C GLY A 160 -15.86 -7.93 18.13
N PRO A 161 -17.13 -8.24 17.84
CA PRO A 161 -18.08 -7.25 17.36
C PRO A 161 -18.20 -6.15 18.41
N VAL A 162 -17.90 -4.90 18.02
CA VAL A 162 -18.30 -3.73 18.83
C VAL A 162 -19.81 -3.86 19.01
N PRO A 163 -20.31 -3.95 20.26
CA PRO A 163 -21.75 -4.00 20.48
C PRO A 163 -22.34 -2.81 19.74
N GLN A 164 -23.22 -3.06 18.78
CA GLN A 164 -24.00 -2.00 18.16
C GLN A 164 -24.90 -1.46 19.26
N GLY A 165 -24.35 -0.53 20.04
CA GLY A 165 -25.02 0.14 21.13
C GLY A 165 -26.25 0.77 20.55
N ARG A 166 -27.40 0.22 20.95
CA ARG A 166 -28.76 0.76 20.86
C ARG A 166 -28.84 1.99 19.96
N ALA A 167 -29.47 1.81 18.80
CA ALA A 167 -30.22 2.88 18.15
C ALA A 167 -30.78 3.80 19.23
N ALA A 168 -30.31 5.06 19.23
CA ALA A 168 -30.80 6.09 20.11
C ALA A 168 -32.32 5.97 20.06
N ARG A 169 -32.91 5.49 21.16
CA ARG A 169 -34.35 5.35 21.31
C ARG A 169 -34.83 6.78 21.15
N ALA A 170 -35.40 7.08 20.00
CA ALA A 170 -36.13 8.32 19.79
C ALA A 170 -37.13 8.37 20.93
N VAL A 171 -36.87 9.26 21.90
CA VAL A 171 -37.83 9.60 22.93
C VAL A 171 -38.95 10.27 22.15
N ALA A 172 -39.93 9.47 21.77
CA ALA A 172 -41.21 9.96 21.31
C ALA A 172 -41.76 10.80 22.46
N ARG A 173 -41.58 12.12 22.35
CA ARG A 173 -42.35 13.08 23.13
C ARG A 173 -43.78 12.92 22.64
N SER A 174 -44.60 12.20 23.39
CA SER A 174 -46.04 12.26 23.25
C SER A 174 -46.46 13.73 23.36
N PRO A 175 -47.14 14.32 22.37
CA PRO A 175 -47.85 15.56 22.61
C PRO A 175 -49.02 15.22 23.53
N THR A 176 -48.93 15.73 24.75
CA THR A 176 -50.01 15.78 25.73
C THR A 176 -51.23 16.44 25.07
N SER A 177 -52.30 15.67 24.91
CA SER A 177 -53.64 16.21 24.69
C SER A 177 -54.05 16.99 25.94
N ALA A 178 -54.28 18.29 25.79
CA ALA A 178 -55.10 19.07 26.71
C ALA A 178 -56.28 19.64 25.92
N GLN A 179 -57.47 19.21 26.33
CA GLN A 179 -58.77 19.68 25.89
C GLN A 179 -59.17 20.98 26.62
N THR A 180 -60.11 21.73 26.03
CA THR A 180 -61.11 22.63 26.66
C THR A 180 -60.55 23.96 27.24
N GLU A 181 -61.11 25.17 27.14
CA GLU A 181 -62.47 25.75 27.08
C GLU A 181 -62.38 27.12 26.33
N ALA A 182 -63.28 27.48 25.41
CA ALA A 182 -64.51 28.29 25.57
C ALA A 182 -64.35 29.74 26.12
N ARG A 183 -65.06 30.69 25.46
CA ARG A 183 -65.34 32.13 25.78
C ARG A 183 -64.33 33.11 25.16
N GLU A 184 -64.70 34.16 24.41
CA GLU A 184 -65.95 34.88 24.11
C GLU A 184 -65.93 35.37 22.65
#